data_AF-A0A5P2UF86-F1
#
_entry.id   AF-A0A5P2UF86-F1
#
_cell.length_a   1.000
_cell.length_b   1.000
_cell.length_c   1.000
_cell.angle_alpha   90.00
_cell.angle_beta   90.00
_cell.angle_gamma   90.00
#
_symmetry.space_group_name_H-M   'P 1'
#
loop_
_entity.id
_entity.type
_entity.pdbx_description
1 polymer ?
#
loop_
_entity_poly.entity_id
_entity_poly.type
_entity_poly.pdbx_seq_one_letter_code
_entity_poly.pdbx_strand_id
1 'polypeptide(L)'
;MSASARSHAPHPSAASATGAAPGPGPGADSASAAGPPGGAGRGRGVLEGAFALLEALRREGAEAGVTELALACGVPKATVHRLLDQLSALGAVERRGARYRLGAELYRIGQAWQPHPGLRAAARLPLHRLRAATGASVVLTVLHEDLALTVSSVPGAVEPVLPVRNGSGFRLDTAAGRALRGPARPGPVLDREDLLPGVCCAALPVRAPDGAVVAALAALVPTGQALEHLAQGVAQAGAAITRGLARGPRRPAALPPALPPGLLR
;
A
#
# COMPACT_ATOMS: atom_id res chain seq x y z
N MET A 1 -62.32 13.83 49.51
CA MET A 1 -61.78 13.38 48.21
C MET A 1 -61.00 14.55 47.63
N SER A 2 -59.71 14.64 47.96
CA SER A 2 -58.57 14.27 47.10
C SER A 2 -58.46 15.21 45.89
N ALA A 3 -57.60 16.25 45.96
CA ALA A 3 -56.19 16.24 45.50
C ALA A 3 -56.09 16.38 43.96
N SER A 4 -55.15 17.08 43.33
CA SER A 4 -54.08 17.99 43.71
C SER A 4 -53.49 18.55 42.41
N ALA A 5 -52.77 19.66 42.54
CA ALA A 5 -51.96 20.39 41.58
C ALA A 5 -51.24 19.60 40.47
N ARG A 6 -50.97 20.30 39.35
CA ARG A 6 -49.60 20.47 38.83
C ARG A 6 -49.46 21.73 37.96
N SER A 7 -48.57 22.60 38.42
CA SER A 7 -48.06 23.79 37.77
C SER A 7 -46.95 23.46 36.77
N HIS A 8 -46.77 24.31 35.77
CA HIS A 8 -45.48 24.47 35.10
C HIS A 8 -45.27 25.93 34.72
N ALA A 9 -44.48 26.63 35.54
CA ALA A 9 -43.88 27.92 35.22
C ALA A 9 -42.57 27.69 34.44
N PRO A 10 -42.15 28.62 33.56
CA PRO A 10 -40.84 28.58 32.91
C PRO A 10 -39.78 29.44 33.62
N HIS A 11 -38.52 29.17 33.25
CA HIS A 11 -37.24 29.87 33.53
C HIS A 11 -36.41 29.36 34.73
N PRO A 12 -35.04 29.47 34.74
CA PRO A 12 -34.11 30.08 33.77
C PRO A 12 -32.82 29.26 33.44
N SER A 13 -32.01 29.90 32.57
CA SER A 13 -30.63 29.71 32.12
C SER A 13 -29.54 29.20 33.10
N ALA A 14 -28.49 28.65 32.47
CA ALA A 14 -27.07 28.60 32.81
C ALA A 14 -26.49 27.35 33.53
N ALA A 15 -25.78 26.54 32.75
CA ALA A 15 -24.59 25.82 33.21
C ALA A 15 -23.62 25.60 32.04
N SER A 16 -22.64 26.48 31.97
CA SER A 16 -21.36 26.28 31.29
C SER A 16 -20.64 25.08 31.89
N ALA A 17 -20.37 24.07 31.07
CA ALA A 17 -19.37 23.05 31.34
C ALA A 17 -18.44 22.96 30.13
N THR A 18 -17.25 23.48 30.35
CA THR A 18 -16.01 23.30 29.59
C THR A 18 -15.80 21.82 29.25
N GLY A 19 -16.03 21.46 27.99
CA GLY A 19 -15.73 20.14 27.44
C GLY A 19 -14.38 20.18 26.72
N ALA A 20 -13.39 19.53 27.31
CA ALA A 20 -12.03 19.41 26.84
C ALA A 20 -11.92 18.93 25.38
N ALA A 21 -10.92 19.46 24.67
CA ALA A 21 -10.50 18.99 23.36
C ALA A 21 -10.29 17.46 23.36
N PRO A 22 -10.74 16.72 22.35
CA PRO A 22 -10.37 15.32 22.22
C PRO A 22 -8.87 15.27 21.91
N GLY A 23 -8.13 14.63 22.82
CA GLY A 23 -6.70 14.37 22.64
C GLY A 23 -6.42 13.53 21.38
N PRO A 24 -5.16 13.47 20.94
CA PRO A 24 -4.78 12.71 19.76
C PRO A 24 -5.17 11.24 19.96
N GLY A 25 -6.05 10.75 19.08
CA GLY A 25 -6.45 9.35 19.03
C GLY A 25 -5.23 8.44 18.83
N PRO A 26 -5.30 7.18 19.28
CA PRO A 26 -4.16 6.28 19.29
C PRO A 26 -3.67 6.08 17.85
N GLY A 27 -2.35 6.21 17.70
CA GLY A 27 -1.66 6.08 16.42
C GLY A 27 -2.02 4.79 15.70
N ALA A 28 -2.08 4.89 14.37
CA ALA A 28 -2.23 3.79 13.45
C ALA A 28 -0.97 2.90 13.46
N ASP A 29 -0.72 2.22 14.57
CA ASP A 29 0.20 1.10 14.66
C ASP A 29 -0.60 -0.17 14.34
N SER A 30 -0.69 -0.55 13.07
CA SER A 30 -0.89 -1.95 12.64
C SER A 30 -1.08 -2.11 11.13
N ALA A 31 0.02 -2.30 10.41
CA ALA A 31 0.05 -3.14 9.20
C ALA A 31 1.49 -3.66 8.95
N SER A 32 2.14 -4.18 9.99
CA SER A 32 3.37 -4.97 9.86
C SER A 32 3.00 -6.45 10.05
N ALA A 33 2.81 -7.17 8.95
CA ALA A 33 2.56 -8.61 8.99
C ALA A 33 3.88 -9.38 9.18
N ALA A 34 3.92 -10.09 10.31
CA ALA A 34 4.71 -11.25 10.69
C ALA A 34 5.62 -11.89 9.62
N GLY A 35 6.92 -11.92 9.91
CA GLY A 35 7.83 -12.92 9.36
C GLY A 35 7.61 -14.30 9.99
N PRO A 36 8.06 -15.39 9.35
CA PRO A 36 7.85 -16.75 9.84
C PRO A 36 8.57 -17.00 11.18
N PRO A 37 8.03 -17.80 12.11
CA PRO A 37 8.72 -18.19 13.33
C PRO A 37 9.61 -19.40 13.05
N GLY A 38 10.88 -19.35 13.50
CA GLY A 38 11.69 -20.56 13.70
C GLY A 38 13.14 -20.46 13.26
N GLY A 39 14.05 -20.32 14.23
CA GLY A 39 15.49 -20.50 14.03
C GLY A 39 16.36 -19.81 15.08
N ALA A 40 16.20 -20.15 16.36
CA ALA A 40 17.19 -19.77 17.37
C ALA A 40 18.53 -20.48 17.07
N GLY A 41 19.60 -19.72 16.90
CA GLY A 41 20.98 -20.23 17.02
C GLY A 41 21.81 -20.45 15.76
N ARG A 42 21.39 -20.00 14.57
CA ARG A 42 22.33 -19.72 13.46
C ARG A 42 22.47 -18.21 13.35
N GLY A 43 23.70 -17.70 13.53
CA GLY A 43 23.97 -16.28 13.26
C GLY A 43 23.45 -15.94 11.87
N ARG A 44 22.68 -14.84 11.78
CA ARG A 44 22.04 -14.40 10.53
C ARG A 44 23.10 -14.37 9.42
N GLY A 45 22.83 -15.08 8.32
CA GLY A 45 23.73 -15.15 7.17
C GLY A 45 23.97 -13.77 6.56
N VAL A 46 25.08 -13.60 5.83
CA VAL A 46 25.43 -12.32 5.21
C VAL A 46 24.31 -11.78 4.32
N LEU A 47 23.67 -12.65 3.52
CA LEU A 47 22.55 -12.29 2.65
C LEU A 47 21.31 -11.88 3.46
N GLU A 48 20.94 -12.66 4.47
CA GLU A 48 19.82 -12.34 5.36
C GLU A 48 20.04 -10.99 6.07
N GLY A 49 21.27 -10.72 6.51
CA GLY A 49 21.66 -9.43 7.10
C GLY A 49 21.55 -8.28 6.11
N ALA A 50 21.99 -8.47 4.87
CA ALA A 50 21.88 -7.48 3.82
C ALA A 50 20.42 -7.15 3.49
N PHE A 51 19.56 -8.15 3.28
CA PHE A 51 18.14 -7.94 3.02
C PHE A 51 17.40 -7.34 4.22
N ALA A 52 17.78 -7.70 5.45
CA ALA A 52 17.23 -7.06 6.65
C ALA A 52 17.55 -5.55 6.69
N LEU A 53 18.78 -5.16 6.31
CA LEU A 53 19.17 -3.74 6.23
C LEU A 53 18.41 -3.00 5.13
N LEU A 54 18.24 -3.60 3.95
CA LEU A 54 17.46 -3.01 2.87
C LEU A 54 16.00 -2.81 3.28
N GLU A 55 15.42 -3.79 3.97
CA GLU A 55 14.05 -3.70 4.49
C GLU A 55 13.92 -2.64 5.60
N ALA A 56 14.91 -2.52 6.49
CA ALA A 56 14.95 -1.46 7.50
C ALA A 56 15.01 -0.07 6.84
N LEU A 57 15.91 0.12 5.86
CA LEU A 57 15.99 1.36 5.07
C LEU A 57 14.68 1.67 4.34
N ARG A 58 13.99 0.65 3.80
CA ARG A 58 12.70 0.81 3.14
C ARG A 58 11.62 1.32 4.11
N ARG A 59 11.59 0.81 5.34
CA ARG A 59 10.60 1.19 6.36
C ARG A 59 10.80 2.61 6.87
N GLU A 60 12.05 3.05 7.03
CA GLU A 60 12.36 4.43 7.42
C GLU A 60 11.91 5.44 6.35
N GLY A 61 11.83 5.05 5.07
CA GLY A 61 11.29 5.87 3.99
C GLY A 61 12.18 7.06 3.60
N ALA A 62 13.30 7.26 4.29
CA ALA A 62 14.27 8.34 4.06
C ALA A 62 15.72 7.81 4.28
N GLU A 63 16.56 8.58 4.98
CA GLU A 63 17.94 8.20 5.29
C GLU A 63 18.06 7.70 6.73
N ALA A 64 18.82 6.63 6.95
CA ALA A 64 19.07 6.06 8.27
C ALA A 64 20.57 6.00 8.60
N GLY A 65 20.91 6.17 9.87
CA GLY A 65 22.25 6.02 10.41
C GLY A 65 22.55 4.56 10.80
N VAL A 66 23.83 4.24 10.94
CA VAL A 66 24.27 2.87 11.29
C VAL A 66 23.75 2.42 12.66
N THR A 67 23.68 3.33 13.64
CA THR A 67 23.15 2.99 14.97
C THR A 67 21.68 2.61 14.91
N GLU A 68 20.87 3.36 14.17
CA GLU A 68 19.43 3.10 13.97
C GLU A 68 19.24 1.74 13.30
N LEU A 69 19.98 1.49 12.21
CA LEU A 69 19.92 0.23 11.47
C LEU A 69 20.40 -0.98 12.30
N ALA A 70 21.44 -0.81 13.11
CA ALA A 70 21.94 -1.86 14.01
C ALA A 70 20.90 -2.26 15.05
N LEU A 71 20.23 -1.26 15.65
CA LEU A 71 19.13 -1.50 16.59
C LEU A 71 17.95 -2.17 15.90
N ALA A 72 17.49 -1.64 14.77
CA ALA A 72 16.34 -2.17 14.03
C ALA A 72 16.56 -3.61 13.55
N CYS A 73 17.79 -3.96 13.16
CA CYS A 73 18.12 -5.28 12.64
C CYS A 73 18.59 -6.27 13.71
N GLY A 74 18.90 -5.82 14.92
CA GLY A 74 19.43 -6.66 16.01
C GLY A 74 20.82 -7.23 15.71
N VAL A 75 21.69 -6.46 15.03
CA VAL A 75 23.04 -6.90 14.63
C VAL A 75 24.12 -5.88 15.05
N PRO A 76 25.38 -6.31 15.28
CA PRO A 76 26.45 -5.39 15.69
C PRO A 76 26.73 -4.28 14.66
N LYS A 77 27.07 -3.07 15.13
CA LYS A 77 27.39 -1.92 14.26
C LYS A 77 28.49 -2.21 13.26
N ALA A 78 29.53 -2.96 13.64
CA ALA A 78 30.61 -3.36 12.73
C ALA A 78 30.08 -4.21 11.55
N THR A 79 29.13 -5.12 11.82
CA THR A 79 28.46 -5.91 10.78
C THR A 79 27.62 -5.03 9.86
N VAL A 80 26.87 -4.08 10.42
CA VAL A 80 26.08 -3.12 9.64
C VAL A 80 26.98 -2.28 8.74
N HIS A 81 28.06 -1.69 9.27
CA HIS A 81 29.03 -0.94 8.48
C HIS A 81 29.55 -1.77 7.31
N ARG A 82 30.05 -2.98 7.57
CA ARG A 82 30.59 -3.87 6.54
C ARG A 82 29.55 -4.18 5.46
N LEU A 83 28.30 -4.48 5.85
CA LEU A 83 27.24 -4.80 4.90
C LEU A 83 26.80 -3.58 4.09
N LEU A 84 26.71 -2.40 4.71
CA LEU A 84 26.38 -1.16 4.01
C LEU A 84 27.47 -0.77 3.01
N ASP A 85 28.76 -0.94 3.36
CA ASP A 85 29.86 -0.70 2.43
C ASP A 85 29.77 -1.62 1.20
N GLN A 86 29.48 -2.92 1.41
CA GLN A 86 29.26 -3.87 0.33
C GLN A 86 28.03 -3.52 -0.54
N LEU A 87 26.89 -3.19 0.09
CA LEU A 87 25.68 -2.79 -0.61
C LEU A 87 25.86 -1.47 -1.37
N SER A 88 26.68 -0.56 -0.86
CA SER A 88 27.05 0.68 -1.54
C SER A 88 27.95 0.46 -2.73
N ALA A 89 28.92 -0.46 -2.64
CA ALA A 89 29.72 -0.85 -3.80
C ALA A 89 28.87 -1.46 -4.93
N LEU A 90 27.77 -2.13 -4.60
CA LEU A 90 26.80 -2.69 -5.55
C LEU A 90 25.74 -1.68 -6.01
N GLY A 91 25.71 -0.45 -5.47
CA GLY A 91 24.70 0.56 -5.78
C GLY A 91 23.30 0.27 -5.22
N ALA A 92 23.16 -0.77 -4.38
CA ALA A 92 21.91 -1.12 -3.71
C ALA A 92 21.59 -0.14 -2.55
N VAL A 93 22.61 0.50 -1.99
CA VAL A 93 22.50 1.53 -0.95
C VAL A 93 23.35 2.74 -1.33
N GLU A 94 22.86 3.94 -1.09
CA GLU A 94 23.61 5.18 -1.29
C GLU A 94 23.89 5.87 0.04
N ARG A 95 25.12 6.37 0.20
CA ARG A 95 25.54 7.10 1.39
C ARG A 95 25.44 8.62 1.16
N ARG A 96 24.88 9.35 2.12
CA ARG A 96 24.86 10.81 2.20
C ARG A 96 25.44 11.24 3.55
N GLY A 97 26.67 11.74 3.53
CA GLY A 97 27.41 12.08 4.74
C GLY A 97 27.55 10.87 5.67
N ALA A 98 26.87 10.89 6.81
CA ALA A 98 26.87 9.81 7.80
C ALA A 98 25.65 8.87 7.71
N ARG A 99 24.70 9.12 6.79
CA ARG A 99 23.46 8.35 6.65
C ARG A 99 23.40 7.59 5.32
N TYR A 100 22.49 6.63 5.26
CA TYR A 100 22.32 5.69 4.15
C TYR A 100 20.86 5.67 3.69
N ARG A 101 20.62 5.48 2.40
CA ARG A 101 19.28 5.26 1.82
C ARG A 101 19.34 4.17 0.75
N LEU A 102 18.18 3.68 0.31
CA LEU A 102 18.10 2.76 -0.83
C LEU A 102 18.70 3.40 -2.09
N GLY A 103 19.53 2.65 -2.79
CA GLY A 103 20.19 3.08 -4.02
C GLY A 103 19.40 2.73 -5.28
N ALA A 104 19.69 3.44 -6.37
CA ALA A 104 18.95 3.31 -7.63
C ALA A 104 19.04 1.92 -8.28
N GLU A 105 20.01 1.08 -7.94
CA GLU A 105 20.14 -0.27 -8.51
C GLU A 105 18.93 -1.16 -8.13
N LEU A 106 18.41 -1.01 -6.92
CA LEU A 106 17.21 -1.75 -6.50
C LEU A 106 15.98 -1.40 -7.34
N TYR A 107 15.87 -0.13 -7.78
CA TYR A 107 14.83 0.27 -8.72
C TYR A 107 15.03 -0.42 -10.07
N ARG A 108 16.24 -0.39 -10.63
CA ARG A 108 16.54 -1.01 -11.94
C ARG A 108 16.23 -2.50 -11.95
N ILE A 109 16.70 -3.23 -10.93
CA ILE A 109 16.44 -4.67 -10.78
C ILE A 109 14.94 -4.90 -10.56
N GLY A 110 14.30 -4.10 -9.71
CA GLY A 110 12.87 -4.21 -9.42
C GLY A 110 11.96 -4.02 -10.65
N GLN A 111 12.39 -3.24 -11.64
CA GLN A 111 11.66 -3.06 -12.90
C GLN A 111 11.60 -4.34 -13.76
N ALA A 112 12.51 -5.29 -13.55
CA ALA A 112 12.46 -6.59 -14.20
C ALA A 112 11.32 -7.47 -13.66
N TRP A 113 10.88 -7.24 -12.41
CA TRP A 113 9.75 -7.99 -11.84
C TRP A 113 8.41 -7.48 -12.39
N GLN A 114 7.80 -8.29 -13.25
CA GLN A 114 6.48 -8.05 -13.82
C GLN A 114 5.56 -9.22 -13.46
N PRO A 115 4.61 -9.04 -12.52
CA PRO A 115 3.72 -10.13 -12.11
C PRO A 115 2.84 -10.62 -13.28
N HIS A 116 2.53 -9.71 -14.21
CA HIS A 116 1.94 -10.05 -15.49
C HIS A 116 2.43 -9.04 -16.56
N PRO A 117 2.89 -9.50 -17.74
CA PRO A 117 3.34 -8.63 -18.81
C PRO A 117 2.28 -7.57 -19.17
N GLY A 118 2.71 -6.31 -19.27
CA GLY A 118 1.84 -5.20 -19.69
C GLY A 118 0.77 -4.74 -18.68
N LEU A 119 0.60 -5.41 -17.53
CA LEU A 119 -0.45 -5.09 -16.57
C LEU A 119 -0.38 -3.65 -16.05
N ARG A 120 0.79 -3.22 -15.56
CA ARG A 120 0.99 -1.85 -15.05
C ARG A 120 0.74 -0.80 -16.14
N ALA A 121 1.19 -1.09 -17.37
CA ALA A 121 0.99 -0.21 -18.51
C ALA A 121 -0.50 -0.08 -18.90
N ALA A 122 -1.23 -1.20 -18.93
CA ALA A 122 -2.66 -1.24 -19.21
C ALA A 122 -3.48 -0.54 -18.10
N ALA A 123 -3.02 -0.62 -16.84
CA ALA A 123 -3.70 -0.05 -15.69
C ALA A 123 -3.51 1.46 -15.54
N ARG A 124 -2.36 2.01 -15.92
CA ARG A 124 -1.98 3.41 -15.62
C ARG A 124 -3.11 4.43 -15.86
N LEU A 125 -3.67 4.46 -17.07
CA LEU A 125 -4.71 5.44 -17.42
C LEU A 125 -6.08 5.15 -16.74
N PRO A 126 -6.60 3.90 -16.74
CA PRO A 126 -7.79 3.55 -15.98
C PRO A 126 -7.75 3.94 -14.49
N LEU A 127 -6.62 3.72 -13.79
CA LEU A 127 -6.49 4.06 -12.37
C LEU A 127 -6.64 5.56 -12.14
N HIS A 128 -5.93 6.39 -12.92
CA HIS A 128 -6.02 7.85 -12.79
C HIS A 128 -7.41 8.39 -13.13
N ARG A 129 -8.08 7.83 -14.14
CA ARG A 129 -9.45 8.23 -14.49
C ARG A 129 -10.44 7.88 -13.37
N LEU A 130 -10.31 6.69 -12.79
CA LEU A 130 -11.14 6.28 -11.67
C LEU A 130 -10.93 7.20 -10.46
N ARG A 131 -9.67 7.51 -10.11
CA ARG A 131 -9.32 8.48 -9.07
C ARG A 131 -9.92 9.86 -9.34
N ALA A 132 -9.84 10.34 -10.57
CA ALA A 132 -10.33 11.67 -10.94
C ALA A 132 -11.87 11.75 -10.86
N ALA A 133 -12.56 10.70 -11.28
CA ALA A 133 -14.02 10.65 -11.26
C ALA A 133 -14.61 10.48 -9.85
N THR A 134 -13.92 9.74 -8.97
CA THR A 134 -14.51 9.31 -7.68
C THR A 134 -13.89 9.94 -6.45
N GLY A 135 -12.70 10.54 -6.55
CA GLY A 135 -11.95 10.95 -5.36
C GLY A 135 -11.21 9.81 -4.65
N ALA A 136 -11.54 8.54 -4.94
CA ALA A 136 -11.10 7.36 -4.20
C ALA A 136 -9.59 7.13 -4.28
N SER A 137 -8.99 6.56 -3.22
CA SER A 137 -7.67 5.95 -3.37
C SER A 137 -7.82 4.68 -4.20
N VAL A 138 -7.02 4.52 -5.24
CA VAL A 138 -7.13 3.38 -6.17
C VAL A 138 -5.87 2.54 -6.07
N VAL A 139 -6.04 1.22 -5.93
CA VAL A 139 -4.94 0.26 -5.91
C VAL A 139 -5.17 -0.87 -6.89
N LEU A 140 -4.09 -1.33 -7.51
CA LEU A 140 -4.02 -2.55 -8.30
C LEU A 140 -3.13 -3.53 -7.56
N THR A 141 -3.69 -4.67 -7.18
CA THR A 141 -3.00 -5.72 -6.44
C THR A 141 -2.87 -6.99 -7.26
N VAL A 142 -1.83 -7.77 -7.00
CA VAL A 142 -1.65 -9.12 -7.55
C VAL A 142 -1.56 -10.11 -6.41
N LEU A 143 -1.93 -11.37 -6.68
CA LEU A 143 -1.66 -12.43 -5.74
C LEU A 143 -0.17 -12.74 -5.81
N HIS A 144 0.54 -12.55 -4.69
CA HIS A 144 1.94 -12.92 -4.57
C HIS A 144 2.13 -13.61 -3.22
N GLU A 145 2.51 -14.89 -3.27
CA GLU A 145 2.47 -15.79 -2.12
C GLU A 145 1.07 -15.77 -1.46
N ASP A 146 0.99 -15.44 -0.18
CA ASP A 146 -0.24 -15.32 0.60
C ASP A 146 -0.69 -13.87 0.84
N LEU A 147 -0.30 -12.94 -0.04
CA LEU A 147 -0.66 -11.53 0.06
C LEU A 147 -1.26 -10.98 -1.24
N ALA A 148 -2.16 -10.01 -1.09
CA ALA A 148 -2.57 -9.11 -2.15
C ALA A 148 -1.56 -7.96 -2.23
N LEU A 149 -0.54 -8.12 -3.06
CA LEU A 149 0.57 -7.19 -3.19
C LEU A 149 0.23 -6.04 -4.13
N THR A 150 0.32 -4.80 -3.65
CA THR A 150 0.04 -3.59 -4.45
C THR A 150 1.16 -3.33 -5.45
N VAL A 151 0.82 -3.32 -6.73
CA VAL A 151 1.78 -3.07 -7.82
C VAL A 151 1.54 -1.74 -8.53
N SER A 152 0.41 -1.09 -8.28
CA SER A 152 0.20 0.30 -8.68
C SER A 152 -0.80 0.93 -7.72
N SER A 153 -0.55 2.15 -7.27
CA SER A 153 -1.50 2.92 -6.48
C SER A 153 -1.62 4.35 -7.01
N VAL A 154 -2.79 4.95 -6.81
CA VAL A 154 -3.06 6.37 -7.01
C VAL A 154 -3.70 6.89 -5.72
N PRO A 155 -2.97 7.70 -4.92
CA PRO A 155 -3.47 8.25 -3.66
C PRO A 155 -4.76 9.06 -3.83
N GLY A 156 -5.64 9.01 -2.85
CA GLY A 156 -6.94 9.67 -2.87
C GLY A 156 -7.54 9.90 -1.49
N ALA A 157 -8.86 9.82 -1.39
CA ALA A 157 -9.61 10.29 -0.23
C ALA A 157 -9.24 9.62 1.11
N VAL A 158 -8.74 8.38 1.09
CA VAL A 158 -8.35 7.68 2.33
C VAL A 158 -6.87 7.80 2.67
N GLU A 159 -6.08 8.52 1.86
CA GLU A 159 -4.62 8.67 2.05
C GLU A 159 -4.20 9.08 3.48
N PRO A 160 -4.91 9.97 4.21
CA PRO A 160 -4.55 10.32 5.59
C PRO A 160 -4.75 9.19 6.61
N VAL A 161 -5.63 8.22 6.31
CA VAL A 161 -6.03 7.14 7.22
C VAL A 161 -5.38 5.82 6.82
N LEU A 162 -5.26 5.58 5.51
CA LEU A 162 -4.66 4.39 4.92
C LEU A 162 -3.78 4.80 3.73
N PRO A 163 -2.49 5.10 3.98
CA PRO A 163 -1.54 5.42 2.94
C PRO A 163 -1.31 4.21 2.02
N VAL A 164 -1.76 4.31 0.77
CA VAL A 164 -1.60 3.21 -0.19
C VAL A 164 -0.28 3.37 -0.94
N ARG A 165 0.62 2.38 -0.83
CA ARG A 165 1.95 2.41 -1.44
C ARG A 165 2.16 1.20 -2.33
N ASN A 166 2.91 1.39 -3.41
CA ASN A 166 3.44 0.27 -4.17
C ASN A 166 4.34 -0.58 -3.26
N GLY A 167 4.18 -1.89 -3.32
CA GLY A 167 4.86 -2.82 -2.43
C GLY A 167 4.11 -3.12 -1.13
N SER A 168 3.05 -2.38 -0.78
CA SER A 168 2.20 -2.73 0.37
C SER A 168 1.41 -4.01 0.09
N GLY A 169 1.49 -4.96 1.03
CA GLY A 169 0.70 -6.20 1.00
C GLY A 169 -0.55 -6.08 1.87
N PHE A 170 -1.67 -6.59 1.36
CA PHE A 170 -2.91 -6.76 2.12
C PHE A 170 -3.19 -8.24 2.36
N ARG A 171 -3.89 -8.54 3.45
CA ARG A 171 -4.38 -9.89 3.75
C ARG A 171 -5.39 -10.34 2.71
N LEU A 172 -5.57 -11.65 2.59
CA LEU A 172 -6.42 -12.23 1.54
C LEU A 172 -7.91 -12.32 1.90
N ASP A 173 -8.27 -11.97 3.12
CA ASP A 173 -9.64 -11.76 3.58
C ASP A 173 -10.22 -10.38 3.21
N THR A 174 -9.36 -9.42 2.80
CA THR A 174 -9.76 -8.09 2.30
C THR A 174 -10.54 -8.17 0.99
N ALA A 175 -11.27 -7.11 0.62
CA ALA A 175 -11.99 -7.07 -0.67
C ALA A 175 -11.09 -7.37 -1.87
N ALA A 176 -9.88 -6.82 -1.91
CA ALA A 176 -8.91 -7.09 -2.97
C ALA A 176 -8.42 -8.54 -2.95
N GLY A 177 -8.13 -9.08 -1.76
CA GLY A 177 -7.77 -10.50 -1.59
C GLY A 177 -8.87 -11.47 -2.01
N ARG A 178 -10.11 -11.20 -1.60
CA ARG A 178 -11.30 -11.94 -2.03
C ARG A 178 -11.54 -11.83 -3.53
N ALA A 179 -11.26 -10.69 -4.16
CA ALA A 179 -11.34 -10.53 -5.61
C ALA A 179 -10.26 -11.34 -6.35
N LEU A 180 -9.07 -11.51 -5.76
CA LEU A 180 -8.00 -12.35 -6.30
C LEU A 180 -8.30 -13.86 -6.16
N ARG A 181 -8.80 -14.31 -5.00
CA ARG A 181 -9.05 -15.73 -4.69
C ARG A 181 -10.47 -16.22 -5.03
N GLY A 182 -11.42 -15.30 -5.16
CA GLY A 182 -12.84 -15.63 -5.18
C GLY A 182 -13.27 -16.38 -6.44
N PRO A 183 -14.32 -17.22 -6.35
CA PRO A 183 -14.97 -17.77 -7.53
C PRO A 183 -15.45 -16.63 -8.45
N ALA A 184 -15.64 -16.91 -9.74
CA ALA A 184 -16.17 -15.95 -10.72
C ALA A 184 -17.59 -15.51 -10.35
N ARG A 185 -17.71 -14.60 -9.37
CA ARG A 185 -18.96 -13.95 -9.02
C ARG A 185 -19.15 -12.74 -9.92
N PRO A 186 -20.35 -12.52 -10.47
CA PRO A 186 -20.65 -11.32 -11.21
C PRO A 186 -20.61 -10.12 -10.25
N GLY A 187 -19.87 -9.08 -10.63
CA GLY A 187 -19.81 -7.81 -9.92
C GLY A 187 -18.65 -7.67 -8.92
N PRO A 188 -18.50 -6.46 -8.35
CA PRO A 188 -17.42 -6.16 -7.41
C PRO A 188 -17.67 -6.75 -6.02
N VAL A 189 -16.59 -7.16 -5.37
CA VAL A 189 -16.55 -7.47 -3.94
C VAL A 189 -16.62 -6.16 -3.19
N LEU A 190 -17.61 -6.04 -2.31
CA LEU A 190 -17.78 -4.89 -1.44
C LEU A 190 -17.25 -5.22 -0.04
N ASP A 191 -16.68 -4.21 0.59
CA ASP A 191 -16.22 -4.18 1.97
C ASP A 191 -16.73 -2.88 2.59
N ARG A 192 -17.47 -3.01 3.69
CA ARG A 192 -18.15 -1.90 4.38
C ARG A 192 -17.56 -1.76 5.76
N GLU A 193 -16.32 -1.27 5.81
CA GLU A 193 -15.57 -1.11 7.06
C GLU A 193 -15.20 -2.45 7.72
N ASP A 194 -15.17 -3.55 6.96
CA ASP A 194 -14.82 -4.89 7.47
C ASP A 194 -13.34 -4.93 7.91
N LEU A 195 -12.47 -4.22 7.20
CA LEU A 195 -11.03 -4.18 7.48
C LEU A 195 -10.65 -3.04 8.42
N LEU A 196 -11.14 -1.84 8.13
CA LEU A 196 -10.76 -0.62 8.83
C LEU A 196 -11.99 0.28 9.02
N PRO A 197 -12.35 0.62 10.28
CA PRO A 197 -13.41 1.59 10.54
C PRO A 197 -13.17 2.90 9.81
N GLY A 198 -14.22 3.46 9.20
CA GLY A 198 -14.14 4.69 8.42
C GLY A 198 -13.76 4.50 6.95
N VAL A 199 -13.47 3.27 6.50
CA VAL A 199 -13.06 2.99 5.11
C VAL A 199 -13.95 1.92 4.47
N CYS A 200 -14.56 2.27 3.35
CA CYS A 200 -15.26 1.34 2.48
C CYS A 200 -14.44 1.05 1.22
N CYS A 201 -14.61 -0.15 0.66
CA CYS A 201 -13.89 -0.58 -0.53
C CYS A 201 -14.80 -1.32 -1.52
N ALA A 202 -14.56 -1.09 -2.81
CA ALA A 202 -15.08 -1.91 -3.90
C ALA A 202 -13.91 -2.48 -4.70
N ALA A 203 -13.88 -3.80 -4.89
CA ALA A 203 -12.81 -4.50 -5.59
C ALA A 203 -13.34 -5.43 -6.69
N LEU A 204 -12.62 -5.57 -7.78
CA LEU A 204 -12.98 -6.43 -8.91
C LEU A 204 -11.76 -7.19 -9.43
N PRO A 205 -11.88 -8.49 -9.77
CA PRO A 205 -10.83 -9.19 -10.49
C PRO A 205 -10.59 -8.54 -11.87
N VAL A 206 -9.32 -8.35 -12.21
CA VAL A 206 -8.84 -8.05 -13.55
C VAL A 206 -8.42 -9.36 -14.18
N ARG A 207 -8.93 -9.65 -15.38
CA ARG A 207 -8.70 -10.91 -16.05
C ARG A 207 -7.80 -10.74 -17.28
N ALA A 208 -6.99 -11.75 -17.55
CA ALA A 208 -6.32 -11.90 -18.82
C ALA A 208 -7.31 -12.42 -19.89
N PRO A 209 -6.95 -12.37 -21.19
CA PRO A 209 -7.81 -12.83 -22.28
C PRO A 209 -8.22 -14.31 -22.20
N ASP A 210 -7.39 -15.13 -21.55
CA ASP A 210 -7.66 -16.55 -21.25
C ASP A 210 -8.65 -16.75 -20.08
N GLY A 211 -9.11 -15.67 -19.45
CA GLY A 211 -10.05 -15.68 -18.33
C GLY A 211 -9.38 -15.79 -16.95
N ALA A 212 -8.06 -16.00 -16.88
CA ALA A 212 -7.33 -16.09 -15.62
C ALA A 212 -7.37 -14.76 -14.87
N VAL A 213 -7.52 -14.80 -13.54
CA VAL A 213 -7.40 -13.60 -12.70
C VAL A 213 -5.92 -13.27 -12.54
N VAL A 214 -5.51 -12.09 -12.99
CA VAL A 214 -4.11 -11.65 -12.97
C VAL A 214 -3.84 -10.51 -11.99
N ALA A 215 -4.90 -9.83 -11.57
CA ALA A 215 -4.86 -8.77 -10.57
C ALA A 215 -6.25 -8.54 -9.98
N ALA A 216 -6.33 -7.71 -8.94
CA ALA A 216 -7.56 -7.09 -8.49
C ALA A 216 -7.41 -5.57 -8.51
N LEU A 217 -8.43 -4.90 -9.03
CA LEU A 217 -8.57 -3.45 -8.96
C LEU A 217 -9.45 -3.13 -7.76
N ALA A 218 -8.98 -2.31 -6.83
CA ALA A 218 -9.76 -1.83 -5.70
C ALA A 218 -9.76 -0.31 -5.62
N ALA A 219 -10.89 0.25 -5.21
CA ALA A 219 -11.03 1.66 -4.89
C ALA A 219 -11.57 1.81 -3.47
N LEU A 220 -10.96 2.72 -2.71
CA LEU A 220 -11.20 2.93 -1.29
C LEU A 220 -11.67 4.37 -1.05
N VAL A 221 -12.72 4.50 -0.24
CA VAL A 221 -13.36 5.78 0.09
C VAL A 221 -13.70 5.85 1.58
N PRO A 222 -13.82 7.05 2.17
CA PRO A 222 -14.40 7.21 3.49
C PRO A 222 -15.84 6.69 3.57
N THR A 223 -16.27 6.29 4.76
CA THR A 223 -17.66 5.94 5.06
C THR A 223 -18.62 7.07 4.67
N GLY A 224 -19.80 6.71 4.17
CA GLY A 224 -20.84 7.66 3.75
C GLY A 224 -20.78 8.10 2.28
N GLN A 225 -19.73 7.73 1.53
CA GLN A 225 -19.73 7.88 0.07
C GLN A 225 -20.52 6.75 -0.62
N ALA A 226 -21.10 7.06 -1.78
CA ALA A 226 -21.96 6.13 -2.54
C ALA A 226 -21.17 4.95 -3.11
N LEU A 227 -21.21 3.82 -2.39
CA LEU A 227 -20.48 2.60 -2.75
C LEU A 227 -20.91 2.01 -4.10
N GLU A 228 -22.16 2.23 -4.52
CA GLU A 228 -22.67 1.80 -5.82
C GLU A 228 -21.98 2.52 -6.98
N HIS A 229 -21.81 3.84 -6.87
CA HIS A 229 -21.11 4.64 -7.88
C HIS A 229 -19.63 4.23 -7.96
N LEU A 230 -19.02 3.96 -6.81
CA LEU A 230 -17.66 3.42 -6.73
C LEU A 230 -17.55 2.06 -7.41
N ALA A 231 -18.47 1.14 -7.11
CA ALA A 231 -18.56 -0.18 -7.71
C ALA A 231 -18.68 -0.13 -9.24
N GLN A 232 -19.50 0.78 -9.77
CA GLN A 232 -19.63 0.99 -11.21
C GLN A 232 -18.33 1.52 -11.84
N GLY A 233 -17.69 2.50 -11.20
CA GLY A 233 -16.40 3.04 -11.64
C GLY A 233 -15.30 1.98 -11.67
N VAL A 234 -15.21 1.15 -10.62
CA VAL A 234 -14.29 0.00 -10.54
C VAL A 234 -14.57 -1.00 -11.66
N ALA A 235 -15.83 -1.34 -11.92
CA ALA A 235 -16.21 -2.24 -13.01
C ALA A 235 -15.77 -1.72 -14.38
N GLN A 236 -16.04 -0.44 -14.68
CA GLN A 236 -15.65 0.20 -15.94
C GLN A 236 -14.13 0.25 -16.12
N ALA A 237 -13.41 0.62 -15.06
CA ALA A 237 -11.96 0.66 -15.07
C ALA A 237 -11.35 -0.75 -15.23
N GLY A 238 -11.81 -1.75 -14.48
CA GLY A 238 -11.36 -3.14 -14.59
C GLY A 238 -11.57 -3.72 -16.00
N ALA A 239 -12.72 -3.42 -16.63
CA ALA A 239 -12.97 -3.80 -18.02
C ALA A 239 -12.02 -3.09 -19.00
N ALA A 240 -11.67 -1.83 -18.76
CA ALA A 240 -10.69 -1.11 -19.57
C ALA A 240 -9.28 -1.70 -19.45
N ILE A 241 -8.86 -2.11 -18.25
CA ILE A 241 -7.58 -2.79 -18.03
C ILE A 241 -7.55 -4.14 -18.76
N THR A 242 -8.60 -4.95 -18.61
CA THR A 242 -8.76 -6.25 -19.28
C THR A 242 -8.65 -6.10 -20.80
N ARG A 243 -9.33 -5.11 -21.40
CA ARG A 243 -9.18 -4.79 -22.83
C ARG A 243 -7.77 -4.32 -23.21
N GLY A 244 -7.10 -3.61 -22.30
CA GLY A 244 -5.71 -3.18 -22.48
C GLY A 244 -4.73 -4.35 -22.54
N LEU A 245 -4.94 -5.36 -21.68
CA LEU A 245 -4.15 -6.60 -21.66
C LEU A 245 -4.34 -7.41 -22.95
N ALA A 246 -5.56 -7.48 -23.48
CA ALA A 246 -5.85 -8.18 -24.73
C ALA A 246 -5.15 -7.60 -25.97
N ARG A 247 -4.75 -6.32 -25.93
CA ARG A 247 -4.04 -5.66 -27.03
C ARG A 247 -2.53 -5.97 -27.04
N GLY A 248 -2.05 -6.76 -26.09
CA GLY A 248 -0.65 -7.11 -25.92
C GLY A 248 0.19 -5.95 -25.32
N PRO A 249 1.42 -6.24 -24.84
CA PRO A 249 2.31 -5.21 -24.36
C PRO A 249 2.64 -4.26 -25.52
N ARG A 250 2.29 -2.98 -25.38
CA ARG A 250 2.92 -1.94 -26.20
C ARG A 250 4.41 -2.04 -25.91
N ARG A 251 5.21 -2.26 -26.96
CA ARG A 251 6.68 -2.32 -26.86
C ARG A 251 7.12 -1.16 -25.96
N PRO A 252 7.77 -1.40 -24.82
CA PRO A 252 8.28 -0.30 -24.02
C PRO A 252 9.17 0.53 -24.94
N ALA A 253 9.05 1.86 -24.86
CA ALA A 253 10.08 2.71 -25.44
C ALA A 253 11.42 2.17 -24.93
N ALA A 254 12.32 1.80 -25.84
CA ALA A 254 13.63 1.28 -25.45
C ALA A 254 14.19 2.22 -24.39
N LEU A 255 14.60 1.67 -23.24
CA LEU A 255 15.29 2.48 -22.25
C LEU A 255 16.47 3.12 -23.00
N PRO A 256 16.63 4.45 -22.96
CA PRO A 256 17.83 5.05 -23.51
C PRO A 256 19.05 4.33 -22.86
N PRO A 257 20.10 4.04 -23.64
CA PRO A 257 21.28 3.37 -23.11
C PRO A 257 21.75 4.09 -21.85
N ALA A 258 22.14 3.30 -20.84
CA ALA A 258 22.68 3.85 -19.60
C ALA A 258 23.77 4.87 -19.95
N LEU A 259 23.62 6.10 -19.45
CA LEU A 259 24.64 7.13 -19.63
C LEU A 259 25.97 6.57 -19.11
N PRO A 260 27.07 6.68 -19.89
CA PRO A 260 28.36 6.16 -19.45
C PRO A 260 28.76 6.86 -18.14
N PRO A 261 29.38 6.13 -17.20
CA PRO A 261 29.86 6.71 -15.95
C PRO A 261 30.92 7.78 -16.28
N GLY A 262 30.58 9.05 -16.11
CA GLY A 262 31.48 10.18 -16.40
C GLY A 262 30.81 11.51 -16.78
N LEU A 263 29.50 11.54 -17.03
CA LEU A 263 28.79 12.73 -17.53
C LEU A 263 28.08 13.60 -16.46
N LEU A 264 28.32 13.32 -15.17
CA LEU A 264 27.99 14.22 -14.07
C LEU A 264 29.29 14.82 -13.53
N ARG A 265 29.74 15.90 -14.16
CA ARG A 265 30.73 16.84 -13.60
C ARG A 265 30.05 18.17 -13.38
#